data_AF-A0AAE4TAB3-F1
#
_entry.id   AF-A0AAE4TAB3-F1
#
_cell.length_a   1.000
_cell.length_b   1.000
_cell.length_c   1.000
_cell.angle_alpha   90.00
_cell.angle_beta   90.00
_cell.angle_gamma   90.00
#
_symmetry.space_group_name_H-M   'P 1'
#
loop_
_entity.id
_entity.type
_entity.pdbx_description
1 polymer ?
#
loop_
_entity_poly.entity_id
_entity_poly.type
_entity_poly.pdbx_seq_one_letter_code
_entity_poly.pdbx_strand_id
1 'polypeptide(L)'
;MSDDFHYQATAGLIKDLGMFAIKSMLTLNAGAIVVILTFLANISASDIIVFDIERIKCSVYSFMLGLCFVALAVGVTYTSAQRAVTANAQYRGLPLFLFIQMSAPILSFVAFLAGVGTAVTGVSQL
;
A
#
# COMPACT_ATOMS: atom_id res chain seq x y z
N MET A 1 5.89 37.68 2.14
CA MET A 1 5.85 37.05 3.48
C MET A 1 4.56 36.27 3.73
N SER A 2 3.43 36.59 3.07
CA SER A 2 2.20 35.75 3.08
C SER A 2 2.33 34.45 2.27
N ASP A 3 3.02 34.50 1.13
CA ASP A 3 3.02 33.39 0.16
C ASP A 3 3.86 32.19 0.61
N ASP A 4 4.94 32.45 1.35
CA ASP A 4 5.79 31.39 1.94
C ASP A 4 5.04 30.57 3.00
N PHE A 5 4.15 31.21 3.76
CA PHE A 5 3.35 30.53 4.78
C PHE A 5 2.33 29.58 4.15
N HIS A 6 1.65 30.02 3.09
CA HIS A 6 0.72 29.16 2.34
C HIS A 6 1.44 27.97 1.69
N TYR A 7 2.60 28.20 1.09
CA TYR A 7 3.38 27.13 0.45
C TYR A 7 3.85 26.06 1.46
N GLN A 8 4.34 26.48 2.63
CA GLN A 8 4.77 25.56 3.68
C GLN A 8 3.60 24.76 4.27
N ALA A 9 2.43 25.38 4.45
CA ALA A 9 1.24 24.71 4.94
C ALA A 9 0.74 23.62 3.95
N THR A 10 0.68 23.93 2.65
CA THR A 10 0.26 22.96 1.62
C THR A 10 1.26 21.80 1.49
N ALA A 11 2.56 22.08 1.54
CA ALA A 11 3.59 21.04 1.48
C ALA A 11 3.53 20.08 2.69
N GLY A 12 3.25 20.60 3.89
CA GLY A 12 3.03 19.80 5.09
C GLY A 12 1.83 18.85 4.95
N LEU A 13 0.70 19.39 4.46
CA LEU A 13 -0.53 18.62 4.28
C LEU A 13 -0.36 17.48 3.26
N ILE A 14 0.32 17.74 2.13
CA ILE A 14 0.61 16.71 1.12
C ILE A 14 1.47 15.59 1.71
N LYS A 15 2.48 15.93 2.50
CA LYS A 15 3.35 14.96 3.15
C LYS A 15 2.57 14.07 4.13
N ASP A 16 1.74 14.67 4.97
CA ASP A 16 0.94 13.94 5.96
C ASP A 16 -0.09 13.02 5.29
N LEU A 17 -0.74 13.51 4.23
CA LEU A 17 -1.67 12.71 3.45
C LEU A 17 -0.97 11.54 2.76
N GLY A 18 0.21 11.76 2.17
CA GLY A 18 1.01 10.70 1.56
C GLY A 18 1.46 9.65 2.58
N MET A 19 1.89 10.07 3.77
CA MET A 19 2.29 9.17 4.85
C MET A 19 1.10 8.37 5.38
N PHE A 20 -0.07 9.00 5.51
CA PHE A 20 -1.31 8.32 5.87
C PHE A 20 -1.68 7.26 4.84
N ALA A 21 -1.67 7.60 3.55
CA ALA A 21 -1.98 6.66 2.48
C ALA A 21 -1.04 5.44 2.47
N ILE A 22 0.27 5.66 2.63
CA ILE A 22 1.27 4.58 2.75
C ILE A 22 0.95 3.65 3.93
N LYS A 23 0.66 4.23 5.10
CA LYS A 23 0.30 3.44 6.31
C LYS A 23 -0.98 2.64 6.09
N SER A 24 -2.02 3.27 5.54
CA SER A 24 -3.28 2.58 5.23
C SER A 24 -3.07 1.43 4.26
N MET A 25 -2.31 1.62 3.19
CA MET A 25 -2.03 0.56 2.21
C MET A 25 -1.21 -0.59 2.79
N LEU A 26 -0.26 -0.29 3.68
CA LEU A 26 0.47 -1.31 4.43
C LEU A 26 -0.50 -2.14 5.28
N THR A 27 -1.35 -1.48 6.06
CA THR A 27 -2.34 -2.14 6.93
C THR A 27 -3.34 -2.97 6.13
N LEU A 28 -3.85 -2.46 5.02
CA LEU A 28 -4.83 -3.16 4.17
C LEU A 28 -4.23 -4.43 3.56
N ASN A 29 -3.07 -4.34 2.89
CA ASN A 29 -2.47 -5.51 2.25
C ASN A 29 -1.97 -6.54 3.27
N ALA A 30 -1.30 -6.11 4.35
CA ALA A 30 -0.85 -7.04 5.39
C ALA A 30 -2.03 -7.67 6.13
N GLY A 31 -3.05 -6.88 6.46
CA GLY A 31 -4.26 -7.34 7.12
C GLY A 31 -5.02 -8.37 6.28
N ALA A 32 -5.13 -8.17 4.96
CA ALA A 32 -5.78 -9.13 4.07
C ALA A 32 -5.05 -10.47 4.03
N ILE A 33 -3.71 -10.47 4.02
CA ILE A 33 -2.92 -11.71 4.10
C ILE A 33 -3.20 -12.43 5.42
N VAL A 34 -3.20 -11.71 6.54
CA VAL A 34 -3.51 -12.29 7.86
C VAL A 34 -4.91 -12.88 7.87
N VAL A 35 -5.92 -12.16 7.36
CA VAL A 35 -7.31 -12.64 7.29
C VAL A 35 -7.39 -13.94 6.48
N ILE A 36 -6.74 -14.02 5.32
CA ILE A 36 -6.72 -15.25 4.51
C ILE A 36 -6.08 -16.41 5.28
N LEU A 37 -4.92 -16.18 5.91
CA LEU A 37 -4.23 -17.22 6.66
C LEU A 37 -5.02 -17.67 7.89
N THR A 38 -5.64 -16.73 8.61
CA THR A 38 -6.50 -17.03 9.75
C THR A 38 -7.73 -17.80 9.30
N PHE A 39 -8.37 -17.41 8.21
CA PHE A 39 -9.49 -18.13 7.64
C PHE A 39 -9.08 -19.55 7.23
N LEU A 40 -7.96 -19.72 6.52
CA LEU A 40 -7.44 -21.03 6.14
C LEU A 40 -7.13 -21.93 7.35
N ALA A 41 -6.59 -21.36 8.42
CA ALA A 41 -6.25 -22.09 9.63
C ALA A 41 -7.47 -22.49 10.46
N ASN A 42 -8.60 -21.77 10.34
CA ASN A 42 -9.82 -22.02 11.11
C ASN A 42 -10.89 -22.81 10.35
N ILE A 43 -10.65 -23.19 9.10
CA ILE A 43 -11.54 -24.12 8.39
C ILE A 43 -11.58 -25.43 9.16
N SER A 44 -12.72 -25.69 9.80
CA SER A 44 -12.99 -26.96 10.47
C SER A 44 -13.47 -27.97 9.45
N ALA A 45 -13.13 -29.24 9.64
CA ALA A 45 -13.48 -30.34 8.74
C ALA A 45 -14.99 -30.58 8.56
N SER A 46 -15.84 -29.81 9.25
CA SER A 46 -17.30 -29.83 9.16
C SER A 46 -17.88 -28.92 8.08
N ASP A 47 -17.13 -27.95 7.56
CA ASP A 47 -17.64 -26.99 6.57
C ASP A 47 -17.38 -27.47 5.15
N ILE A 48 -18.46 -27.65 4.36
CA ILE A 48 -18.38 -27.99 2.93
C ILE A 48 -18.05 -26.70 2.15
N ILE A 49 -16.80 -26.24 2.26
CA ILE A 49 -16.29 -25.13 1.46
C ILE A 49 -15.26 -25.68 0.48
N VAL A 50 -15.45 -25.41 -0.81
CA VAL A 50 -14.50 -25.78 -1.85
C VAL A 50 -13.56 -24.59 -2.07
N PHE A 51 -12.27 -24.85 -1.91
CA PHE A 51 -11.23 -23.85 -2.10
C PHE A 51 -10.48 -24.07 -3.40
N ASP A 52 -10.47 -23.04 -4.22
CA ASP A 52 -9.52 -22.94 -5.33
C ASP A 52 -8.19 -22.39 -4.77
N ILE A 53 -7.27 -23.32 -4.47
CA ILE A 53 -5.95 -22.99 -3.91
C ILE A 53 -5.16 -22.08 -4.86
N GLU A 54 -5.35 -22.18 -6.18
CA GLU A 54 -4.63 -21.34 -7.14
C GLU A 54 -5.09 -19.89 -7.06
N ARG A 55 -6.40 -19.65 -6.92
CA ARG A 55 -6.95 -18.30 -6.73
C ARG A 55 -6.51 -17.67 -5.41
N ILE A 56 -6.46 -18.46 -4.33
CA ILE A 56 -5.97 -17.97 -3.03
C ILE A 56 -4.49 -17.59 -3.14
N LYS A 57 -3.65 -18.41 -3.79
CA LYS A 57 -2.24 -18.07 -4.04
C LYS A 57 -2.11 -16.78 -4.87
N CYS A 58 -2.90 -16.64 -5.93
CA CYS A 58 -2.93 -15.43 -6.77
C CYS A 58 -3.31 -14.18 -5.96
N SER A 59 -4.28 -14.31 -5.05
CA SER A 59 -4.67 -13.24 -4.13
C SER A 59 -3.52 -12.83 -3.20
N VAL A 60 -2.85 -13.80 -2.57
CA VAL A 60 -1.70 -13.55 -1.70
C VAL A 60 -0.57 -12.86 -2.48
N TYR A 61 -0.26 -13.31 -3.70
CA TYR A 61 0.73 -12.65 -4.54
C TYR A 61 0.35 -11.21 -4.90
N SER A 62 -0.94 -10.94 -5.11
CA SER A 62 -1.43 -9.58 -5.38
C SER A 62 -1.24 -8.67 -4.17
N PHE A 63 -1.53 -9.15 -2.95
CA PHE A 63 -1.25 -8.39 -1.72
C PHE A 63 0.25 -8.20 -1.46
N MET A 64 1.08 -9.20 -1.74
CA MET A 64 2.54 -9.07 -1.66
C MET A 64 3.06 -8.02 -2.65
N LEU A 65 2.55 -8.00 -3.89
CA LEU A 65 2.87 -6.98 -4.87
C LEU A 65 2.46 -5.58 -4.37
N GLY A 66 1.28 -5.47 -3.76
CA GLY A 66 0.82 -4.26 -3.09
C GLY A 66 1.77 -3.76 -2.00
N LEU A 67 2.32 -4.67 -1.18
CA LEU A 67 3.33 -4.36 -0.18
C LEU A 67 4.67 -3.96 -0.80
N CYS A 68 5.08 -4.57 -1.92
CA CYS A 68 6.29 -4.16 -2.64
C CYS A 68 6.19 -2.71 -3.12
N PHE A 69 5.04 -2.27 -3.65
CA PHE A 69 4.84 -0.87 -4.03
C PHE A 69 4.92 0.09 -2.84
N VAL A 70 4.34 -0.29 -1.70
CA VAL A 70 4.43 0.49 -0.46
C VAL A 70 5.88 0.57 0.03
N ALA A 71 6.62 -0.53 0.00
CA ALA A 71 8.03 -0.57 0.39
C ALA A 71 8.89 0.34 -0.50
N LEU A 72 8.65 0.34 -1.81
CA LEU A 72 9.30 1.27 -2.75
C LEU A 72 8.98 2.72 -2.42
N ALA A 73 7.71 3.05 -2.12
CA ALA A 73 7.30 4.40 -1.72
C ALA A 73 8.02 4.87 -0.45
N VAL A 74 8.12 4.00 0.55
CA VAL A 74 8.84 4.28 1.81
C VAL A 74 10.33 4.48 1.53
N GLY A 75 10.96 3.63 0.72
CA GLY A 75 12.37 3.76 0.36
C GLY A 75 12.70 5.07 -0.35
N VAL A 76 11.85 5.49 -1.31
CA VAL A 76 12.00 6.78 -2.00
C VAL A 76 11.76 7.95 -1.05
N THR A 77 10.78 7.85 -0.16
CA THR A 77 10.52 8.86 0.88
C THR A 77 11.69 8.99 1.85
N TYR A 78 12.29 7.88 2.24
CA TYR A 78 13.44 7.88 3.15
C TYR A 78 14.69 8.48 2.50
N THR A 79 15.02 8.03 1.29
CA THR A 79 16.21 8.51 0.56
C THR A 79 16.10 9.99 0.18
N SER A 80 14.91 10.46 -0.20
CA SER A 80 14.65 11.89 -0.45
C SER A 80 14.77 12.72 0.83
N ALA A 81 14.24 12.23 1.96
CA ALA A 81 14.38 12.89 3.25
C ALA A 81 15.85 13.02 3.68
N GLN A 82 16.65 11.96 3.52
CA GLN A 82 18.09 12.03 3.82
C GLN A 82 18.82 13.04 2.94
N ARG A 83 18.55 13.06 1.63
CA ARG A 83 19.18 14.03 0.71
C ARG A 83 18.84 15.47 1.06
N ALA A 84 17.60 15.74 1.47
CA ALA A 84 17.18 17.08 1.89
C ALA A 84 17.95 17.56 3.14
N VAL A 85 18.18 16.67 4.11
CA VAL A 85 18.95 16.98 5.33
C VAL A 85 20.43 17.24 4.99
N THR A 86 21.06 16.39 4.16
CA THR A 86 22.49 16.51 3.85
C THR A 86 22.82 17.70 2.97
N ALA A 87 21.94 18.10 2.05
CA ALA A 87 22.22 19.16 1.09
C ALA A 87 21.90 20.57 1.61
N ASN A 88 21.33 20.74 2.81
CA ASN A 88 20.68 21.99 3.26
C ASN A 88 19.73 22.58 2.18
N ALA A 89 19.26 21.72 1.28
CA ALA A 89 18.49 22.12 0.13
C ALA A 89 17.03 22.12 0.56
N GLN A 90 16.42 23.30 0.52
CA GLN A 90 14.97 23.44 0.56
C GLN A 90 14.40 22.49 -0.50
N TYR A 91 13.40 21.68 -0.14
CA TYR A 91 12.71 20.74 -1.04
C TYR A 91 12.24 21.48 -2.30
N ARG A 92 13.10 21.56 -3.32
CA ARG A 92 12.69 21.93 -4.67
C ARG A 92 11.96 20.70 -5.16
N GLY A 93 10.63 20.78 -5.10
CA GLY A 93 9.69 19.71 -5.42
C GLY A 93 10.09 19.05 -6.73
N LEU A 94 10.84 17.96 -6.63
CA LEU A 94 11.19 17.18 -7.79
C LEU A 94 9.87 16.52 -8.22
N PRO A 95 9.34 16.81 -9.42
CA PRO A 95 8.06 16.27 -9.85
C PRO A 95 8.05 14.74 -9.79
N LEU A 96 9.22 14.11 -9.93
CA LEU A 96 9.43 12.67 -9.76
C LEU A 96 9.16 12.17 -8.33
N PHE A 97 9.52 12.93 -7.30
CA PHE A 97 9.29 12.55 -5.91
C PHE A 97 7.78 12.51 -5.59
N LEU A 98 7.08 13.60 -5.95
CA LEU A 98 5.62 13.68 -5.82
C LEU A 98 4.92 12.60 -6.65
N PHE A 99 5.40 12.36 -7.87
CA PHE A 99 4.85 11.33 -8.74
C PHE A 99 4.98 9.93 -8.14
N ILE A 100 6.16 9.56 -7.61
CA ILE A 100 6.36 8.25 -6.97
C ILE A 100 5.54 8.13 -5.69
N GLN A 101 5.53 9.17 -4.85
CA GLN A 101 4.82 9.15 -3.57
C GLN A 101 3.29 9.01 -3.76
N MET A 102 2.74 9.53 -4.86
CA MET A 102 1.31 9.42 -5.17
C MET A 102 0.96 8.16 -5.97
N SER A 103 1.81 7.75 -6.93
CA SER A 103 1.54 6.59 -7.78
C SER A 103 1.67 5.26 -7.03
N ALA A 104 2.62 5.13 -6.11
CA ALA A 104 2.85 3.87 -5.41
C ALA A 104 1.68 3.45 -4.51
N PRO A 105 1.04 4.33 -3.70
CA PRO A 105 -0.18 4.00 -2.98
C PRO A 105 -1.35 3.62 -3.91
N ILE A 106 -1.48 4.27 -5.06
CA ILE A 106 -2.52 3.95 -6.06
C ILE A 106 -2.30 2.55 -6.63
N LEU A 107 -1.07 2.22 -7.05
CA LEU A 107 -0.72 0.89 -7.55
C LEU A 107 -0.91 -0.18 -6.47
N SER A 108 -0.56 0.12 -5.22
CA SER A 108 -0.81 -0.76 -4.07
C SER A 108 -2.31 -1.00 -3.86
N PHE A 109 -3.14 0.03 -4.01
CA PHE A 109 -4.58 -0.08 -3.90
C PHE A 109 -5.19 -0.92 -5.02
N VAL A 110 -4.73 -0.74 -6.27
CA VAL A 110 -5.16 -1.57 -7.41
C VAL A 110 -4.81 -3.03 -7.19
N ALA A 111 -3.58 -3.31 -6.72
CA ALA A 111 -3.15 -4.67 -6.39
C ALA A 111 -3.98 -5.26 -5.24
N PHE A 112 -4.32 -4.45 -4.23
CA PHE A 112 -5.22 -4.85 -3.16
C PHE A 112 -6.62 -5.22 -3.68
N LEU A 113 -7.23 -4.39 -4.53
CA LEU A 113 -8.54 -4.70 -5.10
C LEU A 113 -8.52 -5.97 -5.97
N ALA A 114 -7.46 -6.18 -6.76
CA ALA A 114 -7.27 -7.40 -7.52
C ALA A 114 -7.12 -8.63 -6.58
N GLY A 115 -6.37 -8.48 -5.49
CA GLY A 115 -6.22 -9.51 -4.46
C GLY A 115 -7.54 -9.86 -3.78
N VAL A 116 -8.35 -8.86 -3.42
CA VAL A 116 -9.69 -9.09 -2.83
C VAL A 116 -10.61 -9.78 -3.84
N GLY A 117 -10.66 -9.31 -5.09
CA GLY A 117 -11.50 -9.91 -6.14
C GLY A 117 -11.15 -11.37 -6.39
N THR A 118 -9.86 -11.70 -6.49
CA THR A 118 -9.39 -13.07 -6.67
C THR A 118 -9.70 -13.95 -5.44
N ALA A 119 -9.50 -13.45 -4.22
CA ALA A 119 -9.83 -14.17 -2.99
C ALA A 119 -11.33 -14.52 -2.92
N VAL A 120 -12.22 -13.55 -3.17
CA VAL A 120 -13.66 -13.77 -3.11
C VAL A 120 -14.10 -14.82 -4.13
N THR A 121 -13.56 -14.80 -5.35
CA THR A 121 -13.88 -15.82 -6.35
C THR A 121 -13.23 -17.19 -6.10
N GLY A 122 -12.26 -17.26 -5.18
CA GLY A 122 -11.57 -18.50 -4.81
C GLY A 122 -12.28 -19.31 -3.72
N VAL A 123 -13.33 -18.74 -3.13
CA VAL A 123 -14.15 -19.40 -2.10
C VAL A 123 -15.53 -19.66 -2.69
N SER A 124 -15.89 -20.93 -2.86
CA SER A 124 -17.26 -21.33 -3.23
C SER A 124 -17.89 -22.18 -2.13
N GLN A 125 -19.13 -21.83 -1.78
CA GLN A 125 -19.99 -22.67 -0.94
C GLN A 125 -20.77 -23.60 -1.87
N LEU A 126 -20.76 -24.91 -1.56
CA LEU A 126 -21.62 -25.91 -2.19
C LEU A 126 -22.97 -25.97 -1.48
#